data_AF-A0A087DGC5-F1
#
_entry.id   AF-A0A087DGC5-F1
#
_cell.length_a   1.000
_cell.length_b   1.000
_cell.length_c   1.000
_cell.angle_alpha   90.00
_cell.angle_beta   90.00
_cell.angle_gamma   90.00
#
_symmetry.space_group_name_H-M   'P 1'
#
loop_
_entity.id
_entity.type
_entity.pdbx_description
1 polymer ?
#
loop_
_entity_poly.entity_id
_entity_poly.type
_entity_poly.pdbx_seq_one_letter_code
_entity_poly.pdbx_strand_id
1 'polypeptide(L)'
;MVGRGMDEKRMRHDVRHALALLVSAALFASCAACGSPSSIGGSTIESRAANGEPTFSGPYAAEFTQEYKKAPTDLARGILKDGKITQAEVQEAYDSYNKCLEPYGLQATWSVEQGESMIQFRGSMSDDEQLKVMDQCHAETGAGNISSLYADIQSNPDHIDQVAFERKVYQCFVKHDLLPSPISENEYMSTLSTVGLTDQSRSEANLKRWHEFFGEYMSTTFDGQPNPNYKYDQNSVQGQQFWACQQDPLHQ
;
A
#
# COMPACT_ATOMS: atom_id res chain seq x y z
N MET A 1 10.55 33.20 -46.77
CA MET A 1 9.37 33.36 -47.64
C MET A 1 9.39 32.27 -48.70
N VAL A 2 8.48 31.29 -48.59
CA VAL A 2 7.89 30.34 -49.58
C VAL A 2 7.05 29.41 -48.67
N GLY A 3 5.71 29.50 -48.62
CA GLY A 3 4.73 28.81 -49.50
C GLY A 3 4.40 27.41 -48.92
N ARG A 4 3.39 27.21 -48.05
CA ARG A 4 1.90 27.17 -48.17
C ARG A 4 1.35 25.82 -48.69
N GLY A 5 0.46 25.21 -47.89
CA GLY A 5 -0.47 24.10 -48.23
C GLY A 5 -0.77 23.25 -46.98
N MET A 6 -1.69 23.63 -46.09
CA MET A 6 -3.15 23.35 -46.09
C MET A 6 -3.50 21.85 -46.22
N ASP A 7 -4.10 21.25 -45.19
CA ASP A 7 -5.57 21.13 -45.10
C ASP A 7 -5.98 20.48 -43.76
N GLU A 8 -6.50 21.32 -42.86
CA GLU A 8 -7.07 20.94 -41.58
C GLU A 8 -8.59 21.03 -41.74
N LYS A 9 -9.26 19.89 -41.89
CA LYS A 9 -10.73 19.81 -41.95
C LYS A 9 -11.24 18.79 -40.94
N ARG A 10 -11.72 19.27 -39.80
CA ARG A 10 -12.84 18.62 -39.11
C ARG A 10 -13.73 19.65 -38.42
N MET A 11 -14.65 20.18 -39.21
CA MET A 11 -15.71 21.11 -38.79
C MET A 11 -16.93 20.31 -38.29
N ARG A 12 -17.48 20.77 -37.17
CA ARG A 12 -18.70 20.30 -36.50
C ARG A 12 -19.95 20.61 -37.32
N HIS A 13 -20.97 19.73 -37.29
CA HIS A 13 -22.36 20.12 -37.01
C HIS A 13 -23.30 18.92 -36.82
N ASP A 14 -24.35 19.24 -36.06
CA ASP A 14 -25.37 18.48 -35.36
C ASP A 14 -26.44 17.71 -36.15
N VAL A 15 -26.96 16.68 -35.46
CA VAL A 15 -28.37 16.28 -35.26
C VAL A 15 -29.27 16.07 -36.48
N ARG A 16 -29.80 14.84 -36.63
CA ARG A 16 -31.23 14.56 -36.89
C ARG A 16 -31.59 13.10 -36.64
N HIS A 17 -32.75 12.94 -35.99
CA HIS A 17 -33.39 11.73 -35.50
C HIS A 17 -33.72 10.68 -36.56
N ALA A 18 -33.69 9.41 -36.17
CA ALA A 18 -34.58 8.37 -36.70
C ALA A 18 -34.88 7.33 -35.62
N LEU A 19 -36.17 7.18 -35.31
CA LEU A 19 -36.75 6.13 -34.45
C LEU A 19 -36.62 4.75 -35.11
N ALA A 20 -36.40 3.71 -34.29
CA ALA A 20 -37.03 2.41 -34.50
C ALA A 20 -37.12 1.64 -33.16
N LEU A 21 -38.35 1.48 -32.69
CA LEU A 21 -38.78 0.60 -31.59
C LEU A 21 -38.88 -0.84 -32.11
N LEU A 22 -38.37 -1.82 -31.36
CA LEU A 22 -38.97 -3.15 -31.30
C LEU A 22 -38.89 -3.72 -29.87
N VAL A 23 -40.07 -3.95 -29.33
CA VAL A 23 -40.41 -4.59 -28.05
C VAL A 23 -40.40 -6.11 -28.24
N SER A 24 -39.89 -6.87 -27.28
CA SER A 24 -40.40 -8.21 -26.93
C SER A 24 -39.91 -8.64 -25.55
N ALA A 25 -40.88 -8.97 -24.69
CA ALA A 25 -40.72 -9.48 -23.33
C ALA A 25 -41.38 -10.88 -23.23
N ALA A 26 -40.78 -11.80 -22.47
CA ALA A 26 -41.37 -12.94 -21.75
C ALA A 26 -40.21 -13.72 -21.08
N LEU A 27 -40.02 -13.84 -19.76
CA LEU A 27 -40.77 -14.41 -18.63
C LEU A 27 -40.94 -15.95 -18.60
N PHE A 28 -40.77 -16.48 -17.38
CA PHE A 28 -41.00 -17.84 -16.82
C PHE A 28 -39.83 -18.85 -16.91
N ALA A 29 -39.59 -19.77 -15.97
CA ALA A 29 -39.90 -19.95 -14.54
C ALA A 29 -39.14 -21.22 -14.05
N SER A 30 -38.70 -21.17 -12.79
CA SER A 30 -38.39 -22.22 -11.79
C SER A 30 -38.51 -23.73 -12.10
N CYS A 31 -37.55 -24.53 -11.59
CA CYS A 31 -37.68 -25.85 -10.92
C CYS A 31 -36.35 -26.14 -10.17
N ALA A 32 -36.30 -26.16 -8.83
CA ALA A 32 -36.61 -27.27 -7.93
C ALA A 32 -35.63 -28.48 -8.03
N ALA A 33 -34.75 -28.63 -7.03
CA ALA A 33 -34.17 -29.91 -6.65
C ALA A 33 -33.88 -29.92 -5.13
N CYS A 34 -34.63 -30.75 -4.39
CA CYS A 34 -34.35 -31.15 -3.01
C CYS A 34 -33.53 -32.46 -3.02
N GLY A 35 -32.63 -32.61 -2.04
CA GLY A 35 -31.98 -33.89 -1.73
C GLY A 35 -31.04 -33.77 -0.51
N SER A 36 -31.51 -34.16 0.67
CA SER A 36 -30.71 -34.41 1.89
C SER A 36 -30.33 -35.90 1.96
N PRO A 37 -29.69 -36.45 3.03
CA PRO A 37 -28.75 -35.93 4.04
C PRO A 37 -27.47 -36.80 4.14
N SER A 38 -26.43 -36.40 4.89
CA SER A 38 -25.55 -37.31 5.65
C SER A 38 -24.67 -36.55 6.64
N SER A 39 -24.79 -36.91 7.91
CA SER A 39 -23.90 -36.57 9.01
C SER A 39 -22.51 -37.18 8.82
N ILE A 40 -21.46 -36.50 9.32
CA ILE A 40 -20.45 -37.00 10.28
C ILE A 40 -19.21 -36.09 10.21
N GLY A 41 -18.74 -35.65 11.38
CA GLY A 41 -17.33 -35.30 11.58
C GLY A 41 -17.01 -33.82 11.51
N GLY A 42 -17.03 -33.17 12.67
CA GLY A 42 -16.26 -31.94 12.87
C GLY A 42 -14.78 -32.26 12.70
N SER A 43 -14.25 -31.86 11.55
CA SER A 43 -12.85 -31.51 11.35
C SER A 43 -12.87 -30.23 10.55
N THR A 44 -12.21 -29.20 11.06
CA THR A 44 -11.86 -28.00 10.32
C THR A 44 -11.04 -28.40 9.09
N ILE A 45 -11.74 -28.66 7.99
CA ILE A 45 -11.13 -28.82 6.68
C ILE A 45 -10.89 -27.40 6.17
N GLU A 46 -9.62 -26.98 6.20
CA GLU A 46 -9.12 -25.93 5.33
C GLU A 46 -9.65 -26.20 3.92
N SER A 47 -10.37 -25.22 3.37
CA SER A 47 -10.90 -25.31 2.02
C SER A 47 -9.74 -25.40 1.03
N ARG A 48 -9.37 -26.62 0.64
CA ARG A 48 -8.49 -26.85 -0.51
C ARG A 48 -9.22 -26.34 -1.74
N ALA A 49 -8.72 -25.25 -2.32
CA ALA A 49 -9.20 -24.76 -3.60
C ALA A 49 -9.07 -25.86 -4.66
N ALA A 50 -9.97 -25.83 -5.63
CA ALA A 50 -10.22 -26.88 -6.60
C ALA A 50 -9.07 -27.19 -7.60
N ASN A 51 -7.84 -26.70 -7.37
CA ASN A 51 -6.66 -26.97 -8.21
C ASN A 51 -5.32 -27.05 -7.44
N GLY A 52 -5.32 -27.21 -6.11
CA GLY A 52 -4.08 -27.34 -5.32
C GLY A 52 -3.32 -26.03 -5.07
N GLU A 53 -3.83 -24.90 -5.57
CA GLU A 53 -3.37 -23.56 -5.17
C GLU A 53 -3.91 -23.21 -3.76
N PRO A 54 -3.12 -22.51 -2.92
CA PRO A 54 -3.58 -22.00 -1.63
C PRO A 54 -4.65 -20.92 -1.80
N THR A 55 -5.55 -20.84 -0.82
CA THR A 55 -6.50 -19.73 -0.70
C THR A 55 -6.02 -18.82 0.41
N PHE A 56 -5.76 -17.55 0.09
CA PHE A 56 -5.28 -16.57 1.05
C PHE A 56 -6.44 -15.78 1.67
N SER A 57 -6.23 -15.29 2.88
CA SER A 57 -7.18 -14.46 3.62
C SER A 57 -6.44 -13.35 4.37
N GLY A 58 -7.17 -12.32 4.79
CA GLY A 58 -6.59 -11.14 5.47
C GLY A 58 -6.30 -9.97 4.53
N PRO A 59 -5.75 -8.87 5.07
CA PRO A 59 -5.57 -7.61 4.34
C PRO A 59 -4.69 -7.72 3.09
N TYR A 60 -3.70 -8.62 3.12
CA TYR A 60 -2.73 -8.87 2.05
C TYR A 60 -3.08 -10.07 1.15
N ALA A 61 -4.32 -10.59 1.19
CA ALA A 61 -4.68 -11.81 0.47
C ALA A 61 -4.48 -11.70 -1.06
N ALA A 62 -4.66 -10.51 -1.62
CA ALA A 62 -4.47 -10.26 -3.05
C ALA A 62 -2.99 -10.32 -3.43
N GLU A 63 -2.12 -9.75 -2.61
CA GLU A 63 -0.67 -9.69 -2.75
C GLU A 63 -0.09 -11.11 -2.65
N PHE A 64 -0.46 -11.88 -1.61
CA PHE A 64 -0.06 -13.28 -1.51
C PHE A 64 -0.52 -14.11 -2.72
N THR A 65 -1.76 -13.90 -3.20
CA THR A 65 -2.25 -14.58 -4.41
C THR A 65 -1.41 -14.24 -5.62
N GLN A 66 -1.06 -12.96 -5.79
CA GLN A 66 -0.29 -12.48 -6.92
C GLN A 66 1.15 -13.00 -6.87
N GLU A 67 1.81 -12.87 -5.72
CA GLU A 67 3.20 -13.26 -5.55
C GLU A 67 3.38 -14.78 -5.60
N TYR A 68 2.46 -15.56 -5.02
CA TYR A 68 2.49 -17.02 -5.12
C TYR A 68 2.42 -17.49 -6.58
N LYS A 69 1.61 -16.84 -7.42
CA LYS A 69 1.45 -17.18 -8.84
C LYS A 69 2.68 -16.80 -9.68
N LYS A 70 3.40 -15.76 -9.29
CA LYS A 70 4.59 -15.26 -10.01
C LYS A 70 5.90 -15.84 -9.47
N ALA A 71 5.88 -16.47 -8.30
CA ALA A 71 7.07 -16.97 -7.62
C ALA A 71 7.94 -17.83 -8.57
N PRO A 72 9.23 -17.49 -8.76
CA PRO A 72 10.09 -18.15 -9.75
C PRO A 72 10.57 -19.54 -9.29
N THR A 73 10.59 -19.78 -7.98
CA THR A 73 11.16 -20.99 -7.38
C THR A 73 10.15 -21.71 -6.49
N ASP A 74 10.39 -23.00 -6.23
CA ASP A 74 9.62 -23.76 -5.24
C ASP A 74 9.85 -23.24 -3.82
N LEU A 75 11.04 -22.71 -3.52
CA LEU A 75 11.33 -22.04 -2.26
C LEU A 75 10.41 -20.83 -2.08
N ALA A 76 10.37 -19.93 -3.06
CA ALA A 76 9.52 -18.74 -3.00
C ALA A 76 8.02 -19.10 -2.91
N ARG A 77 7.57 -20.09 -3.68
CA ARG A 77 6.20 -20.62 -3.55
C ARG A 77 5.94 -21.20 -2.16
N GLY A 78 6.91 -21.91 -1.59
CA GLY A 78 6.84 -22.53 -0.28
C GLY A 78 6.63 -21.50 0.83
N ILE A 79 7.45 -20.44 0.83
CA ILE A 79 7.38 -19.31 1.77
C ILE A 79 6.01 -18.63 1.68
N LEU A 80 5.51 -18.37 0.47
CA LEU A 80 4.26 -17.63 0.29
C LEU A 80 3.01 -18.48 0.57
N LYS A 81 3.14 -19.80 0.73
CA LYS A 81 2.02 -20.75 0.62
C LYS A 81 0.98 -20.63 1.73
N ASP A 82 1.38 -20.25 2.93
CA ASP A 82 0.49 -20.20 4.10
C ASP A 82 -0.07 -18.79 4.38
N GLY A 83 0.30 -17.80 3.54
CA GLY A 83 -0.14 -16.43 3.69
C GLY A 83 0.56 -15.68 4.82
N LYS A 84 1.73 -16.16 5.27
CA LYS A 84 2.59 -15.50 6.25
C LYS A 84 4.02 -15.54 5.74
N ILE A 85 4.80 -14.55 6.15
CA ILE A 85 6.25 -14.53 5.91
C ILE A 85 6.91 -14.27 7.25
N THR A 86 7.88 -15.08 7.60
CA THR A 86 8.70 -14.93 8.80
C THR A 86 10.07 -14.36 8.45
N GLN A 87 10.73 -13.75 9.43
CA GLN A 87 12.11 -13.28 9.24
C GLN A 87 13.07 -14.40 8.82
N ALA A 88 12.84 -15.63 9.30
CA ALA A 88 13.66 -16.78 8.92
C ALA A 88 13.48 -17.15 7.44
N GLU A 89 12.27 -17.05 6.91
CA GLU A 89 11.99 -17.29 5.50
C GLU A 89 12.55 -16.18 4.60
N VAL A 90 12.53 -14.93 5.05
CA VAL A 90 13.26 -13.85 4.36
C VAL A 90 14.75 -14.17 4.31
N GLN A 91 15.34 -14.62 5.44
CA GLN A 91 16.75 -15.00 5.46
C GLN A 91 17.03 -16.18 4.52
N GLU A 92 16.16 -17.19 4.47
CA GLU A 92 16.30 -18.33 3.54
C GLU A 92 16.25 -17.88 2.07
N ALA A 93 15.36 -16.93 1.74
CA ALA A 93 15.32 -16.32 0.42
C ALA A 93 16.62 -15.54 0.10
N TYR A 94 17.16 -14.82 1.08
CA TYR A 94 18.43 -14.10 0.95
C TYR A 94 19.64 -15.02 0.86
N ASP A 95 19.60 -16.21 1.47
CA ASP A 95 20.62 -17.23 1.31
C ASP A 95 20.62 -17.78 -0.13
N SER A 96 19.43 -17.94 -0.74
CA SER A 96 19.31 -18.28 -2.16
C SER A 96 19.79 -17.14 -3.07
N TYR A 97 19.45 -15.90 -2.75
CA TYR A 97 19.88 -14.71 -3.47
C TYR A 97 21.41 -14.54 -3.44
N ASN A 98 22.02 -14.72 -2.28
CA ASN A 98 23.48 -14.64 -2.13
C ASN A 98 24.23 -15.72 -2.91
N LYS A 99 23.65 -16.91 -3.11
CA LYS A 99 24.23 -17.92 -4.02
C LYS A 99 24.24 -17.45 -5.48
N CYS A 100 23.26 -16.65 -5.90
CA CYS A 100 23.24 -16.05 -7.23
C CYS A 100 24.25 -14.89 -7.34
N LEU A 101 24.43 -14.11 -6.28
CA LEU A 101 25.35 -12.97 -6.23
C LEU A 101 26.83 -13.38 -6.13
N GLU A 102 27.13 -14.50 -5.46
CA GLU A 102 28.50 -14.94 -5.15
C GLU A 102 29.44 -15.02 -6.37
N PRO A 103 29.04 -15.55 -7.54
CA PRO A 103 29.89 -15.55 -8.74
C PRO A 103 30.38 -14.16 -9.14
N TYR A 104 29.55 -13.13 -8.93
CA TYR A 104 29.85 -11.74 -9.24
C TYR A 104 30.68 -11.04 -8.16
N GLY A 105 30.96 -11.72 -7.03
CA GLY A 105 31.71 -11.12 -5.92
C GLY A 105 30.88 -10.17 -5.07
N LEU A 106 29.56 -10.37 -5.06
CA LEU A 106 28.58 -9.56 -4.35
C LEU A 106 27.96 -10.36 -3.20
N GLN A 107 27.59 -9.66 -2.14
CA GLN A 107 26.86 -10.22 -1.00
C GLN A 107 25.86 -9.19 -0.47
N ALA A 108 24.61 -9.61 -0.33
CA ALA A 108 23.54 -8.83 0.23
C ALA A 108 23.24 -9.24 1.68
N THR A 109 22.88 -8.25 2.49
CA THR A 109 22.22 -8.44 3.78
C THR A 109 20.92 -7.65 3.79
N TRP A 110 19.94 -8.11 4.57
CA TRP A 110 18.64 -7.46 4.64
C TRP A 110 18.12 -7.40 6.07
N SER A 111 17.47 -6.29 6.40
CA SER A 111 16.70 -6.12 7.63
C SER A 111 15.47 -5.28 7.34
N VAL A 112 14.44 -5.38 8.20
CA VAL A 112 13.22 -4.58 8.03
C VAL A 112 13.51 -3.08 8.23
N GLU A 113 14.48 -2.74 9.07
CA GLU A 113 14.81 -1.36 9.41
C GLU A 113 15.67 -0.66 8.35
N GLN A 114 16.61 -1.39 7.73
CA GLN A 114 17.57 -0.81 6.78
C GLN A 114 17.28 -1.19 5.32
N GLY A 115 16.37 -2.13 5.10
CA GLY A 115 16.18 -2.75 3.80
C GLY A 115 17.40 -3.59 3.40
N GLU A 116 17.59 -3.72 2.09
CA GLU A 116 18.75 -4.41 1.53
C GLU A 116 19.99 -3.50 1.52
N SER A 117 21.12 -4.07 1.90
CA SER A 117 22.45 -3.49 1.71
C SER A 117 23.35 -4.47 0.98
N MET A 118 24.20 -3.93 0.09
CA MET A 118 25.11 -4.70 -0.75
C MET A 118 26.56 -4.43 -0.40
N ILE A 119 27.40 -5.46 -0.42
CA ILE A 119 28.86 -5.33 -0.42
C ILE A 119 29.46 -6.01 -1.65
N GLN A 120 30.50 -5.39 -2.21
CA GLN A 120 31.38 -6.01 -3.18
C GLN A 120 32.65 -6.51 -2.49
N PHE A 121 32.81 -7.81 -2.36
CA PHE A 121 33.98 -8.42 -1.71
C PHE A 121 35.03 -8.92 -2.72
N ARG A 122 34.68 -8.99 -4.02
CA ARG A 122 35.61 -9.37 -5.09
C ARG A 122 35.27 -8.65 -6.39
N GLY A 123 36.31 -8.43 -7.20
CA GLY A 123 36.18 -7.80 -8.52
C GLY A 123 36.06 -6.28 -8.40
N SER A 124 35.66 -5.66 -9.50
CA SER A 124 35.34 -4.24 -9.57
C SER A 124 34.17 -4.08 -10.53
N MET A 125 33.00 -3.73 -10.00
CA MET A 125 31.79 -3.46 -10.78
C MET A 125 31.31 -2.06 -10.44
N SER A 126 30.89 -1.32 -11.46
CA SER A 126 30.18 -0.06 -11.26
C SER A 126 28.82 -0.30 -10.60
N ASP A 127 28.27 0.72 -9.96
CA ASP A 127 26.95 0.65 -9.30
C ASP A 127 25.86 0.20 -10.29
N ASP A 128 25.89 0.68 -11.53
CA ASP A 128 24.95 0.28 -12.60
C ASP A 128 25.06 -1.21 -12.96
N GLU A 129 26.26 -1.78 -12.92
CA GLU A 129 26.47 -3.21 -13.16
C GLU A 129 25.99 -4.04 -11.97
N GLN A 130 26.23 -3.56 -10.74
CA GLN A 130 25.72 -4.20 -9.53
C GLN A 130 24.20 -4.25 -9.53
N LEU A 131 23.53 -3.12 -9.81
CA LEU A 131 22.07 -3.05 -9.89
C LEU A 131 21.48 -4.05 -10.88
N LYS A 132 22.08 -4.23 -12.06
CA LYS A 132 21.62 -5.23 -13.04
C LYS A 132 21.74 -6.66 -12.53
N VAL A 133 22.83 -6.97 -11.84
CA VAL A 133 23.02 -8.30 -11.24
C VAL A 133 22.05 -8.52 -10.09
N MET A 134 21.81 -7.50 -9.26
CA MET A 134 20.79 -7.54 -8.20
C MET A 134 19.40 -7.81 -8.78
N ASP A 135 18.98 -7.03 -9.78
CA ASP A 135 17.68 -7.20 -10.44
C ASP A 135 17.52 -8.61 -11.02
N GLN A 136 18.56 -9.11 -11.69
CA GLN A 136 18.57 -10.47 -12.24
C GLN A 136 18.43 -11.51 -11.11
N CYS A 137 19.26 -11.43 -10.09
CA CYS A 137 19.27 -12.41 -9.00
C CYS A 137 17.99 -12.34 -8.14
N HIS A 138 17.37 -11.17 -7.97
CA HIS A 138 16.05 -11.04 -7.38
C HIS A 138 14.97 -11.70 -8.23
N ALA A 139 14.98 -11.47 -9.54
CA ALA A 139 14.01 -12.09 -10.45
C ALA A 139 14.15 -13.63 -10.49
N GLU A 140 15.37 -14.15 -10.40
CA GLU A 140 15.63 -15.60 -10.40
C GLU A 140 15.22 -16.28 -9.09
N THR A 141 15.36 -15.59 -7.95
CA THR A 141 15.14 -16.19 -6.63
C THR A 141 13.78 -15.86 -6.00
N GLY A 142 13.21 -14.72 -6.34
CA GLY A 142 12.02 -14.15 -5.71
C GLY A 142 12.30 -13.41 -4.40
N ALA A 143 13.56 -13.25 -4.00
CA ALA A 143 13.92 -12.68 -2.70
C ALA A 143 13.40 -11.24 -2.49
N GLY A 144 13.43 -10.40 -3.53
CA GLY A 144 12.98 -9.02 -3.44
C GLY A 144 11.48 -8.89 -3.19
N ASN A 145 10.67 -9.75 -3.83
CA ASN A 145 9.22 -9.73 -3.64
C ASN A 145 8.85 -10.24 -2.24
N ILE A 146 9.53 -11.28 -1.75
CA ILE A 146 9.31 -11.83 -0.41
C ILE A 146 9.67 -10.80 0.65
N SER A 147 10.83 -10.16 0.54
CA SER A 147 11.27 -9.18 1.53
C SER A 147 10.46 -7.89 1.50
N SER A 148 10.06 -7.43 0.30
CA SER A 148 9.15 -6.29 0.15
C SER A 148 7.80 -6.58 0.80
N LEU A 149 7.17 -7.72 0.49
CA LEU A 149 5.87 -8.07 1.05
C LEU A 149 5.95 -8.23 2.58
N TYR A 150 7.03 -8.81 3.09
CA TYR A 150 7.26 -8.88 4.54
C TYR A 150 7.41 -7.49 5.17
N ALA A 151 8.17 -6.57 4.56
CA ALA A 151 8.31 -5.21 5.05
C ALA A 151 6.98 -4.43 5.03
N ASP A 152 6.18 -4.61 3.98
CA ASP A 152 4.86 -4.01 3.86
C ASP A 152 3.94 -4.50 4.98
N ILE A 153 3.89 -5.81 5.24
CA ILE A 153 3.08 -6.38 6.33
C ILE A 153 3.50 -5.85 7.71
N GLN A 154 4.80 -5.64 7.95
CA GLN A 154 5.29 -5.12 9.22
C GLN A 154 4.97 -3.63 9.41
N SER A 155 5.01 -2.85 8.33
CA SER A 155 4.80 -1.39 8.38
C SER A 155 3.35 -0.96 8.22
N ASN A 156 2.51 -1.77 7.57
CA ASN A 156 1.10 -1.50 7.32
C ASN A 156 0.26 -2.79 7.49
N PRO A 157 0.19 -3.37 8.70
CA PRO A 157 -0.47 -4.68 8.91
C PRO A 157 -1.95 -4.70 8.49
N ASP A 158 -2.63 -3.55 8.53
CA ASP A 158 -4.03 -3.39 8.13
C ASP A 158 -4.21 -3.16 6.61
N HIS A 159 -3.11 -3.04 5.86
CA HIS A 159 -3.06 -2.80 4.42
C HIS A 159 -3.98 -1.66 3.97
N ILE A 160 -3.94 -0.54 4.69
CA ILE A 160 -4.76 0.63 4.36
C ILE A 160 -3.97 1.64 3.54
N ASP A 161 -4.64 2.26 2.57
CA ASP A 161 -4.02 3.33 1.80
C ASP A 161 -3.87 4.62 2.63
N GLN A 162 -3.03 5.54 2.15
CA GLN A 162 -2.70 6.77 2.88
C GLN A 162 -3.92 7.68 3.11
N VAL A 163 -4.91 7.66 2.21
CA VAL A 163 -6.15 8.46 2.36
C VAL A 163 -7.01 7.88 3.47
N ALA A 164 -7.15 6.55 3.50
CA ALA A 164 -7.84 5.84 4.57
C ALA A 164 -7.13 6.04 5.91
N PHE A 165 -5.80 5.97 5.95
CA PHE A 165 -4.99 6.24 7.13
C PHE A 165 -5.27 7.64 7.70
N GLU A 166 -5.20 8.67 6.86
CA GLU A 166 -5.42 10.05 7.30
C GLU A 166 -6.85 10.30 7.81
N ARG A 167 -7.84 9.63 7.23
CA ARG A 167 -9.21 9.66 7.79
C ARG A 167 -9.26 8.99 9.17
N LYS A 168 -8.48 7.93 9.39
CA LYS A 168 -8.35 7.30 10.71
C LYS A 168 -7.66 8.22 11.72
N VAL A 169 -6.65 8.98 11.31
CA VAL A 169 -6.05 10.05 12.13
C VAL A 169 -7.11 11.05 12.58
N TYR A 170 -7.90 11.60 11.64
CA TYR A 170 -9.00 12.51 11.98
C TYR A 170 -10.02 11.89 12.95
N GLN A 171 -10.46 10.65 12.68
CA GLN A 171 -11.42 9.94 13.54
C GLN A 171 -10.86 9.74 14.95
N CYS A 172 -9.56 9.45 15.07
CA CYS A 172 -8.87 9.37 16.35
C CYS A 172 -8.87 10.72 17.08
N PHE A 173 -8.53 11.82 16.39
CA PHE A 173 -8.60 13.15 16.99
C PHE A 173 -10.00 13.51 17.52
N VAL A 174 -11.05 13.17 16.78
CA VAL A 174 -12.44 13.36 17.23
C VAL A 174 -12.75 12.50 18.45
N LYS A 175 -12.40 11.21 18.41
CA LYS A 175 -12.65 10.25 19.49
C LYS A 175 -12.05 10.70 20.82
N HIS A 176 -10.88 11.32 20.78
CA HIS A 176 -10.13 11.74 21.96
C HIS A 176 -10.23 13.23 22.29
N ASP A 177 -11.14 13.97 21.61
CA ASP A 177 -11.35 15.41 21.82
C ASP A 177 -10.05 16.24 21.65
N LEU A 178 -9.25 15.89 20.64
CA LEU A 178 -7.94 16.50 20.39
C LEU A 178 -7.98 17.64 19.38
N LEU A 179 -9.10 17.83 18.68
CA LEU A 179 -9.27 18.91 17.71
C LEU A 179 -9.35 20.26 18.44
N PRO A 180 -8.47 21.24 18.16
CA PRO A 180 -8.50 22.55 18.84
C PRO A 180 -9.77 23.36 18.56
N SER A 181 -10.45 23.07 17.45
CA SER A 181 -11.78 23.62 17.15
C SER A 181 -12.59 22.64 16.28
N PRO A 182 -13.93 22.74 16.27
CA PRO A 182 -14.75 21.89 15.41
C PRO A 182 -14.42 22.06 13.92
N ILE A 183 -14.12 20.95 13.26
CA ILE A 183 -13.90 20.85 11.81
C ILE A 183 -14.49 19.53 11.32
N SER A 184 -15.07 19.51 10.12
CA SER A 184 -15.58 18.26 9.54
C SER A 184 -14.46 17.42 8.92
N GLU A 185 -14.67 16.11 8.76
CA GLU A 185 -13.69 15.22 8.10
C GLU A 185 -13.35 15.73 6.69
N ASN A 186 -14.35 16.16 5.91
CA ASN A 186 -14.12 16.67 4.55
C ASN A 186 -13.31 17.97 4.54
N GLU A 187 -13.54 18.86 5.51
CA GLU A 187 -12.77 20.09 5.63
C GLU A 187 -11.33 19.80 6.09
N TYR A 188 -11.14 18.89 7.06
CA TYR A 188 -9.84 18.41 7.48
C TYR A 188 -9.05 17.83 6.30
N MET A 189 -9.65 16.90 5.55
CA MET A 189 -9.03 16.24 4.41
C MET A 189 -8.71 17.18 3.24
N SER A 190 -9.47 18.27 3.07
CA SER A 190 -9.25 19.20 1.94
C SER A 190 -8.34 20.37 2.28
N THR A 191 -8.26 20.77 3.55
CA THR A 191 -7.58 22.01 3.96
C THR A 191 -6.38 21.80 4.89
N LEU A 192 -6.27 20.64 5.54
CA LEU A 192 -5.18 20.33 6.47
C LEU A 192 -4.32 19.15 5.99
N SER A 193 -4.94 18.12 5.41
CA SER A 193 -4.21 16.98 4.87
C SER A 193 -3.42 17.33 3.61
N THR A 194 -2.23 16.75 3.46
CA THR A 194 -1.44 16.79 2.22
C THR A 194 -1.62 15.54 1.35
N VAL A 195 -2.32 14.52 1.86
CA VAL A 195 -2.42 13.23 1.20
C VAL A 195 -3.13 13.35 -0.15
N GLY A 196 -2.51 12.78 -1.19
CA GLY A 196 -3.03 12.82 -2.56
C GLY A 196 -2.86 14.15 -3.29
N LEU A 197 -2.18 15.14 -2.69
CA LEU A 197 -1.86 16.40 -3.37
C LEU A 197 -0.59 16.25 -4.23
N THR A 198 -0.70 16.65 -5.50
CA THR A 198 0.43 16.74 -6.44
C THR A 198 0.92 18.17 -6.65
N ASP A 199 0.11 19.16 -6.26
CA ASP A 199 0.44 20.57 -6.35
C ASP A 199 1.22 21.01 -5.10
N GLN A 200 2.48 21.37 -5.28
CA GLN A 200 3.37 21.75 -4.19
C GLN A 200 2.88 22.96 -3.40
N SER A 201 2.29 23.96 -4.07
CA SER A 201 1.80 25.17 -3.41
C SER A 201 0.60 24.86 -2.50
N ARG A 202 -0.26 23.94 -2.94
CA ARG A 202 -1.38 23.45 -2.12
C ARG A 202 -0.90 22.61 -0.95
N SER A 203 0.09 21.75 -1.17
CA SER A 203 0.70 20.96 -0.09
C SER A 203 1.30 21.87 0.99
N GLU A 204 2.07 22.90 0.60
CA GLU A 204 2.64 23.87 1.53
C GLU A 204 1.56 24.65 2.29
N ALA A 205 0.51 25.11 1.60
CA ALA A 205 -0.60 25.81 2.23
C ALA A 205 -1.34 24.93 3.26
N ASN A 206 -1.58 23.66 2.94
CA ASN A 206 -2.22 22.71 3.85
C ASN A 206 -1.32 22.39 5.05
N LEU A 207 -0.01 22.19 4.85
CA LEU A 207 0.94 22.01 5.96
C LEU A 207 0.96 23.20 6.90
N LYS A 208 1.02 24.42 6.36
CA LYS A 208 0.98 25.64 7.17
C LYS A 208 -0.32 25.72 7.96
N ARG A 209 -1.46 25.43 7.33
CA ARG A 209 -2.76 25.46 7.99
C ARG A 209 -2.92 24.37 9.04
N TRP A 210 -2.41 23.16 8.79
CA TRP A 210 -2.36 22.07 9.77
C TRP A 210 -1.54 22.48 10.99
N HIS A 211 -0.36 23.06 10.76
CA HIS A 211 0.52 23.53 11.82
C HIS A 211 -0.14 24.65 12.65
N GLU A 212 -0.84 25.59 12.01
CA GLU A 212 -1.58 26.64 12.70
C GLU A 212 -2.77 26.08 13.49
N PHE A 213 -3.53 25.17 12.89
CA PHE A 213 -4.71 24.54 13.51
C PHE A 213 -4.32 23.75 14.76
N PHE A 214 -3.26 22.92 14.68
CA PHE A 214 -2.74 22.13 15.81
C PHE A 214 -1.66 22.85 16.63
N GLY A 215 -1.60 24.19 16.57
CA GLY A 215 -0.59 24.98 17.26
C GLY A 215 -0.48 24.69 18.76
N GLU A 216 -1.55 24.24 19.43
CA GLU A 216 -1.51 23.87 20.85
C GLU A 216 -0.60 22.67 21.16
N TYR A 217 -0.24 21.86 20.14
CA TYR A 217 0.61 20.67 20.24
C TYR A 217 2.02 20.87 19.64
N MET A 218 2.31 22.06 19.10
CA MET A 218 3.56 22.34 18.38
C MET A 218 4.45 23.29 19.17
N SER A 219 5.69 22.91 19.46
CA SER A 219 6.63 23.76 20.21
C SER A 219 7.15 24.96 19.42
N THR A 220 7.15 24.87 18.09
CA THR A 220 7.53 25.95 17.16
C THR A 220 6.35 26.35 16.29
N THR A 221 6.41 27.49 15.61
CA THR A 221 5.49 27.85 14.52
C THR A 221 5.95 27.17 13.22
N PHE A 222 5.15 27.27 12.16
CA PHE A 222 5.52 26.78 10.83
C PHE A 222 6.87 27.36 10.34
N ASP A 223 7.14 28.63 10.65
CA ASP A 223 8.39 29.31 10.30
C ASP A 223 9.55 29.03 11.29
N GLY A 224 9.37 28.08 12.22
CA GLY A 224 10.39 27.64 13.18
C GLY A 224 10.60 28.55 14.39
N GLN A 225 9.76 29.56 14.60
CA GLN A 225 9.84 30.41 15.80
C GLN A 225 9.24 29.72 17.02
N PRO A 226 9.64 30.03 18.27
CA PRO A 226 8.96 29.50 19.45
C PRO A 226 7.47 29.81 19.42
N ASN A 227 6.63 28.80 19.67
CA ASN A 227 5.18 28.96 19.61
C ASN A 227 4.59 29.37 20.97
N PRO A 228 4.03 30.59 21.11
CA PRO A 228 3.43 31.03 22.37
C PRO A 228 2.14 30.29 22.73
N ASN A 229 1.53 29.59 21.77
CA ASN A 229 0.29 28.84 21.98
C ASN A 229 0.53 27.37 22.34
N TYR A 230 1.78 26.93 22.45
CA TYR A 230 2.11 25.55 22.82
C TYR A 230 1.64 25.24 24.25
N LYS A 231 0.79 24.22 24.38
CA LYS A 231 0.14 23.84 25.64
C LYS A 231 0.38 22.39 26.00
N TYR A 232 0.32 21.50 25.02
CA TYR A 232 0.34 20.05 25.21
C TYR A 232 1.62 19.47 24.65
N ASP A 233 2.60 19.27 25.53
CA ASP A 233 3.85 18.60 25.16
C ASP A 233 3.70 17.08 25.13
N GLN A 234 4.75 16.39 24.69
CA GLN A 234 4.83 14.92 24.66
C GLN A 234 4.75 14.26 26.06
N ASN A 235 4.78 15.03 27.15
CA ASN A 235 4.62 14.52 28.52
C ASN A 235 3.20 14.70 29.04
N SER A 236 2.40 15.57 28.41
CA SER A 236 0.98 15.72 28.69
C SER A 236 0.18 14.56 28.10
N VAL A 237 -0.92 14.19 28.76
CA VAL A 237 -1.83 13.13 28.29
C VAL A 237 -2.36 13.44 26.89
N GLN A 238 -2.77 14.70 26.66
CA GLN A 238 -3.27 15.14 25.36
C GLN A 238 -2.19 15.08 24.27
N GLY A 239 -0.98 15.56 24.57
CA GLY A 239 0.12 15.52 23.60
C GLY A 239 0.53 14.09 23.25
N GLN A 240 0.59 13.18 24.24
CA GLN A 240 0.83 11.76 23.98
C GLN A 240 -0.24 11.17 23.07
N GLN A 241 -1.52 11.41 23.36
CA GLN A 241 -2.62 10.88 22.56
C GLN A 241 -2.65 11.49 21.15
N PHE A 242 -2.32 12.78 21.01
CA PHE A 242 -2.22 13.45 19.71
C PHE A 242 -1.15 12.85 18.81
N TRP A 243 0.04 12.56 19.34
CA TRP A 243 1.09 11.90 18.56
C TRP A 243 0.77 10.42 18.31
N ALA A 244 0.15 9.73 19.27
CA ALA A 244 -0.25 8.35 19.09
C ALA A 244 -1.34 8.19 18.00
N CYS A 245 -2.31 9.10 17.93
CA CYS A 245 -3.30 9.14 16.83
C CYS A 245 -2.67 9.32 15.45
N GLN A 246 -1.51 9.97 15.33
CA GLN A 246 -0.84 10.14 14.04
C GLN A 246 0.04 8.95 13.67
N GLN A 247 0.59 8.25 14.66
CA GLN A 247 1.47 7.11 14.45
C GLN A 247 0.66 5.82 14.20
N ASP A 248 -0.37 5.57 15.01
CA ASP A 248 -1.16 4.35 14.95
C ASP A 248 -2.65 4.61 15.26
N PRO A 249 -3.36 5.33 14.37
CA PRO A 249 -4.76 5.72 14.61
C PRO A 249 -5.73 4.55 14.73
N LEU A 250 -5.38 3.35 14.28
CA LEU A 250 -6.28 2.20 14.26
C LEU A 250 -6.37 1.51 15.63
N HIS A 251 -5.35 1.70 16.48
CA HIS A 251 -5.21 1.01 17.76
C HIS A 251 -5.21 1.97 18.97
N GLN A 252 -5.59 3.24 18.77
CA GLN A 252 -5.89 4.19 19.85
C GLN A 252 -7.32 4.06 20.36
#